data_AF-A0A970H9Q8-F1
#
_entry.id   AF-A0A970H9Q8-F1
#
_cell.length_a   1.000
_cell.length_b   1.000
_cell.length_c   1.000
_cell.angle_alpha   90.00
_cell.angle_beta   90.00
_cell.angle_gamma   90.00
#
_symmetry.space_group_name_H-M   'P 1'
#
loop_
_entity.id
_entity.type
_entity.pdbx_description
1 polymer ?
#
loop_
_entity_poly.entity_id
_entity_poly.type
_entity_poly.pdbx_seq_one_letter_code
_entity_poly.pdbx_strand_id
1 'polypeptide(L)' 'MIRIPAPVRAGVRPTVRLALPLIAGQLSAIGMSLVDAMLAGHYSAHVLGAVAVGASLWSLSTTCSFGFLLALPPSVA' A
#
# COMPACT_ATOMS: atom_id res chain seq x y z
N MET A 1 -2.83 34.21 -11.44
CA MET A 1 -4.22 33.91 -10.97
C MET A 1 -4.51 32.44 -11.21
N ILE A 2 -4.28 31.59 -10.21
CA ILE A 2 -4.66 30.16 -10.26
C ILE A 2 -6.18 30.12 -10.01
N ARG A 3 -6.97 30.02 -11.09
CA ARG A 3 -8.41 29.72 -10.97
C ARG A 3 -8.52 28.25 -10.59
N ILE A 4 -8.99 27.98 -9.38
CA ILE A 4 -9.48 26.66 -8.97
C ILE A 4 -10.87 26.52 -9.62
N PRO A 5 -11.08 25.66 -10.63
CA PRO A 5 -12.39 25.51 -11.24
C PRO A 5 -13.29 24.68 -10.31
N ALA A 6 -14.50 25.18 -10.06
CA ALA A 6 -15.58 24.43 -9.44
C ALA A 6 -16.18 23.44 -10.47
N PRO A 7 -15.74 22.17 -10.46
CA PRO A 7 -16.71 21.07 -10.46
C PRO A 7 -16.29 19.91 -9.53
N VAL A 8 -15.55 20.19 -8.45
CA VAL A 8 -15.12 19.17 -7.46
C VAL A 8 -16.30 18.31 -7.00
N ARG A 9 -17.48 18.90 -6.78
CA ARG A 9 -18.67 18.15 -6.32
C ARG A 9 -19.25 17.16 -7.34
N ALA A 10 -19.07 17.37 -8.65
CA ALA A 10 -19.61 16.48 -9.69
C ALA A 10 -18.62 15.35 -10.05
N GLY A 11 -17.32 15.61 -9.97
CA GLY A 11 -16.26 14.63 -10.27
C GLY A 11 -15.91 13.67 -9.12
N VAL A 12 -16.19 14.06 -7.87
CA VAL A 12 -15.88 13.23 -6.68
C VAL A 12 -16.62 11.89 -6.71
N ARG A 13 -17.88 11.82 -7.16
CA ARG A 13 -18.67 10.58 -7.14
C ARG A 13 -18.11 9.51 -8.12
N PRO A 14 -17.77 9.83 -9.38
CA PRO A 14 -17.04 8.91 -10.26
C PRO A 14 -15.65 8.53 -9.73
N THR A 15 -14.87 9.50 -9.25
CA THR A 15 -13.51 9.28 -8.74
C THR A 15 -13.53 8.36 -7.52
N VAL A 16 -14.44 8.57 -6.56
CA VAL A 16 -14.58 7.71 -5.38
C VAL A 16 -14.98 6.30 -5.79
N ARG A 17 -15.84 6.11 -6.80
CA ARG A 17 -16.24 4.78 -7.26
C ARG A 17 -15.10 3.98 -7.90
N LEU A 18 -14.14 4.67 -8.52
CA LEU A 18 -12.91 4.10 -9.07
C LEU A 18 -11.83 3.90 -8.00
N ALA A 19 -11.74 4.80 -7.02
CA ALA A 19 -10.79 4.72 -5.92
C ALA A 19 -11.21 3.69 -4.85
N LEU A 20 -12.52 3.46 -4.65
CA LEU A 20 -13.06 2.52 -3.68
C LEU A 20 -12.45 1.11 -3.79
N PRO A 21 -12.41 0.45 -4.98
CA PRO A 21 -11.78 -0.86 -5.09
C PRO A 21 -10.27 -0.82 -4.81
N LEU A 22 -9.60 0.29 -5.15
CA LEU A 22 -8.19 0.51 -4.89
C LEU A 22 -7.92 0.60 -3.37
N ILE A 23 -8.74 1.38 -2.66
CA ILE A 23 -8.70 1.52 -1.20
C ILE A 23 -9.01 0.17 -0.53
N ALA A 24 -10.03 -0.55 -1.02
CA ALA A 24 -10.36 -1.88 -0.53
C ALA A 24 -9.21 -2.89 -0.73
N GLY A 25 -8.52 -2.84 -1.87
CA GLY A 25 -7.33 -3.63 -2.13
C GLY A 25 -6.19 -3.32 -1.14
N GLN A 26 -5.93 -2.03 -0.89
CA GLN A 26 -4.93 -1.61 0.10
C GLN A 26 -5.29 -2.06 1.52
N LEU A 27 -6.55 -1.94 1.91
CA LEU A 27 -7.06 -2.45 3.19
C LEU A 27 -6.88 -3.96 3.30
N SER A 28 -7.14 -4.71 2.22
CA SER A 28 -6.93 -6.15 2.19
C SER A 28 -5.46 -6.52 2.36
N ALA A 29 -4.55 -5.78 1.73
CA ALA A 29 -3.11 -6.00 1.88
C ALA A 29 -2.65 -5.77 3.34
N ILE A 30 -3.13 -4.69 3.98
CA ILE A 30 -2.86 -4.42 5.39
C ILE A 30 -3.47 -5.50 6.29
N GLY A 31 -4.72 -5.89 6.00
CA GLY A 31 -5.44 -6.92 6.74
C GLY A 31 -4.73 -8.27 6.71
N MET A 32 -4.18 -8.67 5.56
CA MET A 32 -3.41 -9.91 5.43
C MET A 32 -2.18 -9.91 6.35
N SER A 33 -1.40 -8.82 6.36
CA SER A 33 -0.23 -8.70 7.23
C SER A 33 -0.61 -8.63 8.72
N LEU A 34 -1.71 -7.95 9.04
CA LEU A 34 -2.24 -7.88 10.42
C LEU A 34 -2.69 -9.26 10.91
N VAL A 35 -3.43 -10.01 10.09
CA VAL A 35 -3.94 -11.34 10.43
C VAL A 35 -2.78 -12.33 10.62
N ASP A 36 -1.76 -12.28 9.77
CA ASP A 36 -0.54 -13.09 9.91
C ASP A 36 0.18 -12.80 11.25
N ALA A 37 0.33 -11.52 11.61
CA ALA A 37 0.90 -11.13 12.90
C ALA A 37 0.03 -11.56 14.10
N MET A 38 -1.30 -11.43 14.01
CA MET A 38 -2.22 -11.85 15.07
C MET A 38 -2.19 -13.37 15.29
N LEU A 39 -2.17 -14.15 14.20
CA LEU A 39 -2.01 -15.60 14.25
C LEU A 39 -0.68 -15.97 14.91
N ALA A 40 0.43 -15.40 14.43
CA ALA A 40 1.77 -15.63 15.00
C ALA A 40 1.86 -15.25 16.50
N GLY A 41 1.23 -14.15 16.89
CA GLY A 41 1.18 -13.67 18.27
C GLY A 41 0.39 -14.59 19.21
N HIS A 42 -0.66 -15.25 18.72
CA HIS A 42 -1.40 -16.23 19.50
C HIS A 42 -0.58 -17.53 19.75
N TYR A 43 0.35 -17.88 18.86
CA TYR A 43 1.19 -19.07 19.03
C TYR A 43 2.41 -18.83 19.95
N SER A 44 3.17 -17.74 19.77
CA SER A 44 4.30 -17.38 20.65
C SER A 44 4.93 -16.03 20.27
N ALA A 45 5.46 -15.28 21.25
CA ALA A 45 6.18 -14.01 21.03
C ALA A 45 7.41 -14.15 20.11
N HIS A 46 8.04 -15.32 20.06
CA HIS A 46 9.17 -15.58 19.15
C HIS A 46 8.69 -15.62 17.68
N VAL A 47 7.54 -16.26 17.41
CA VAL A 47 6.99 -16.34 16.05
C VAL A 47 6.51 -14.97 15.57
N LEU A 48 5.93 -14.17 16.47
CA LEU A 48 5.58 -12.78 16.19
C LEU A 48 6.81 -11.94 15.77
N GLY A 49 7.95 -12.14 16.46
CA GLY A 49 9.22 -11.50 16.11
C GLY A 49 9.69 -11.90 14.70
N ALA A 50 9.62 -13.18 14.35
CA ALA A 50 9.99 -13.67 13.03
C ALA A 50 9.10 -13.09 11.90
N VAL A 51 7.78 -13.01 12.13
CA VAL A 51 6.82 -12.41 11.19
C VAL A 51 7.04 -10.91 11.02
N ALA A 52 7.31 -10.17 12.11
CA ALA A 52 7.60 -8.75 12.05
C ALA A 52 8.87 -8.44 11.23
N VAL A 53 9.92 -9.26 11.38
CA VAL A 53 11.13 -9.17 10.56
C VAL A 53 10.84 -9.52 9.10
N GLY A 54 10.08 -10.58 8.84
CA GLY A 54 9.66 -10.98 7.49
C GLY A 54 8.85 -9.90 6.77
N ALA A 55 7.89 -9.28 7.44
CA ALA A 55 7.08 -8.18 6.91
C ALA A 55 7.92 -6.93 6.60
N SER A 56 8.93 -6.64 7.43
CA SER A 56 9.87 -5.55 7.20
C SER A 56 10.74 -5.80 5.95
N LEU A 57 11.24 -7.03 5.77
CA LEU A 57 12.00 -7.42 4.58
C LEU A 57 11.16 -7.36 3.32
N TRP A 58 9.90 -7.79 3.38
CA TRP A 58 8.96 -7.71 2.26
C TRP A 58 8.66 -6.26 1.87
N SER A 59 8.47 -5.38 2.85
CA SER A 59 8.24 -3.94 2.62
C SER A 59 9.46 -3.27 1.97
N LEU A 60 10.67 -3.62 2.44
CA LEU A 60 11.92 -3.16 1.85
C LEU A 60 12.05 -3.64 0.40
N SER A 61 11.80 -4.93 0.15
CA SER A 61 11.85 -5.51 -1.20
C SER A 61 10.88 -4.82 -2.15
N THR A 62 9.63 -4.64 -1.75
CA THR A 62 8.60 -3.98 -2.57
C THR A 62 8.94 -2.51 -2.85
N THR A 63 9.41 -1.77 -1.85
CA THR A 63 9.84 -0.37 -2.02
C THR A 63 11.03 -0.27 -2.97
N CYS A 64 11.98 -1.20 -2.85
CA CYS A 64 13.13 -1.29 -3.74
C CYS A 64 12.69 -1.57 -5.19
N SER A 65 11.76 -2.50 -5.41
CA SER A 65 11.19 -2.78 -6.73
C SER A 65 10.51 -1.54 -7.33
N PHE A 66 9.70 -0.81 -6.56
CA PHE A 66 9.12 0.46 -7.04
C PHE A 66 10.20 1.51 -7.33
N GLY A 67 11.24 1.59 -6.49
CA GLY A 67 12.39 2.48 -6.71
C GLY A 67 13.11 2.16 -8.01
N PHE A 68 13.38 0.88 -8.30
CA PHE A 68 13.94 0.44 -9.57
C PHE A 68 13.01 0.80 -10.73
N LEU A 69 11.73 0.44 -10.65
CA LEU A 69 10.75 0.74 -11.70
C LEU A 69 10.62 2.24 -11.98
N LEU A 70 10.76 3.09 -10.97
CA LEU A 70 10.76 4.55 -11.13
C LEU A 70 12.10 5.11 -11.61
N ALA A 71 13.21 4.39 -11.41
CA ALA A 71 14.54 4.76 -11.90
C ALA A 71 14.80 4.34 -13.35
N LEU A 72 14.09 3.34 -13.87
CA LEU A 72 14.24 2.88 -15.26
C LEU A 72 13.78 3.94 -16.30
N PRO A 73 12.62 4.62 -16.17
CA PRO A 73 12.22 5.70 -17.08
C PRO A 73 13.20 6.89 -17.12
N PRO A 74 13.69 7.45 -16.00
CA PRO A 74 14.70 8.51 -16.04
C PRO A 74 16.10 8.03 -16.49
N SER A 75 16.32 6.72 -16.68
CA SER A 75 17.58 6.18 -17.23
C SER A 75 17.57 6.04 -18.76
N VAL A 76 16.41 6.18 -19.41
CA VAL A 76 16.22 6.10 -20.88
C VAL A 76 15.91 7.49 -21.48
N ALA A 77 15.83 8.54 -20.66
CA ALA A 77 15.63 9.94 -21.06
C ALA A 77 16.94 10.74 -21.05
#